data_AF-A0A931W5X5-F1
#
_entry.id   AF-A0A931W5X5-F1
#
_cell.length_a   1.000
_cell.length_b   1.000
_cell.length_c   1.000
_cell.angle_alpha   90.00
_cell.angle_beta   90.00
_cell.angle_gamma   90.00
#
_symmetry.space_group_name_H-M   'P 1'
#
loop_
_entity.id
_entity.type
_entity.pdbx_description
1 polymer ?
#
loop_
_entity_poly.entity_id
_entity_poly.type
_entity_poly.pdbx_seq_one_letter_code
_entity_poly.pdbx_strand_id
1 'polypeptide(L)'
;MILLIDNYDSFTYNLYHYLGELGADVRVFRNDKITLDEIEGLRPEKIVISPGPCTCLGHQSIGAAFGGEVIRAPSIMHGKLSEVTHDGQTIFSGLKNPFAAMRYHSLVIDPQRLPADLAVTARTADGVIMAVRHKQFPIEGVQFHPESILAEEGKKLLKNFLEYY
;
A
#
# COMPACT_ATOMS: atom_id res chain seq x y z
N MET A 1 17.38 -3.41 7.17
CA MET A 1 17.29 -2.49 6.03
C MET A 1 16.05 -2.78 5.20
N ILE A 2 15.29 -1.74 4.90
CA ILE A 2 14.10 -1.74 4.04
C ILE A 2 14.46 -1.13 2.69
N LEU A 3 14.10 -1.81 1.61
CA LEU A 3 14.19 -1.26 0.27
C LEU A 3 12.87 -0.54 -0.07
N LEU A 4 12.93 0.76 -0.32
CA LEU A 4 11.81 1.55 -0.84
C LEU A 4 12.00 1.77 -2.35
N ILE A 5 11.16 1.16 -3.15
CA ILE A 5 11.11 1.35 -4.61
C ILE A 5 10.22 2.55 -4.92
N ASP A 6 10.84 3.62 -5.39
CA ASP A 6 10.20 4.86 -5.80
C ASP A 6 9.70 4.78 -7.25
N ASN A 7 8.39 4.93 -7.43
CA ASN A 7 7.75 5.06 -8.74
C ASN A 7 7.61 6.52 -9.19
N TYR A 8 8.56 7.38 -8.81
CA TYR A 8 8.60 8.83 -9.09
C TYR A 8 7.43 9.58 -8.44
N ASP A 9 7.15 9.27 -7.18
CA ASP A 9 6.00 9.81 -6.47
C ASP A 9 6.38 10.86 -5.44
N SER A 10 5.54 11.89 -5.31
CA SER A 10 5.79 13.00 -4.38
C SER A 10 5.73 12.59 -2.91
N PHE A 11 5.11 11.45 -2.59
CA PHE A 11 4.95 10.96 -1.23
C PHE A 11 6.05 9.99 -0.78
N THR A 12 6.94 9.57 -1.69
CA THR A 12 8.11 8.73 -1.35
C THR A 12 8.94 9.34 -0.23
N TYR A 13 9.10 10.67 -0.22
CA TYR A 13 9.78 11.39 0.86
C TYR A 13 9.10 11.17 2.22
N ASN A 14 7.77 11.29 2.29
CA ASN A 14 7.03 11.09 3.54
C ASN A 14 7.15 9.65 4.06
N LEU A 15 7.08 8.66 3.17
CA LEU A 15 7.29 7.25 3.52
C LEU A 15 8.69 7.01 4.08
N TYR A 16 9.73 7.53 3.42
CA TYR A 16 11.10 7.46 3.90
C TYR A 16 11.23 8.08 5.30
N HIS A 17 10.68 9.28 5.50
CA HIS A 17 10.73 9.96 6.79
C HIS A 17 10.02 9.21 7.90
N TYR A 18 8.80 8.73 7.67
CA TYR A 18 8.04 8.01 8.70
C TYR A 18 8.66 6.66 9.05
N LEU A 19 9.17 5.93 8.07
CA LEU A 19 9.91 4.69 8.33
C LEU A 19 11.20 4.98 9.13
N GLY A 20 11.91 6.06 8.79
CA GLY A 20 13.10 6.51 9.54
C GLY A 20 12.78 6.95 10.97
N GLU A 21 11.67 7.67 11.21
CA GLU A 21 11.18 8.02 12.55
C GLU A 21 10.86 6.78 13.40
N LEU A 22 10.41 5.70 12.76
CA LEU A 22 10.18 4.40 13.40
C LEU A 22 11.47 3.59 13.60
N GLY A 23 12.63 4.15 13.27
CA GLY A 23 13.94 3.52 13.47
C GLY A 23 14.37 2.56 12.36
N ALA A 24 13.66 2.53 11.23
CA ALA A 24 14.05 1.69 10.11
C ALA A 24 15.22 2.30 9.31
N ASP A 25 16.20 1.46 8.97
CA ASP A 25 17.21 1.78 7.94
C ASP A 25 16.56 1.62 6.57
N VAL A 26 16.37 2.71 5.82
CA VAL A 26 15.66 2.72 4.53
C VAL A 26 16.61 3.12 3.41
N ARG A 27 16.65 2.32 2.35
CA ARG A 27 17.33 2.67 1.09
C ARG A 27 16.32 2.85 -0.02
N VAL A 28 16.42 3.98 -0.71
CA VAL A 28 15.46 4.35 -1.77
C VAL A 28 16.12 4.20 -3.14
N PHE A 29 15.45 3.50 -4.04
CA PHE A 29 15.83 3.41 -5.44
C PHE A 29 14.63 3.66 -6.33
N ARG A 30 14.83 4.37 -7.44
CA ARG A 30 13.78 4.47 -8.47
C ARG A 30 13.60 3.12 -9.15
N ASN A 31 12.36 2.82 -9.56
CA ASN A 31 12.02 1.53 -10.18
C ASN A 31 12.87 1.16 -11.41
N ASP A 32 13.45 2.16 -12.09
CA ASP A 32 14.25 2.03 -13.31
C ASP A 32 15.74 2.26 -13.07
N LYS A 33 16.18 2.28 -11.80
CA LYS A 33 17.58 2.51 -11.38
C LYS A 33 18.13 1.39 -10.49
N ILE A 34 17.42 0.28 -10.37
CA ILE A 34 17.89 -0.90 -9.66
C ILE A 34 17.40 -2.16 -10.39
N THR A 35 18.27 -3.15 -10.51
CA THR A 35 18.00 -4.45 -11.11
C THR A 35 17.63 -5.49 -10.06
N LEU A 36 17.05 -6.63 -10.48
CA LEU A 36 16.73 -7.72 -9.57
C LEU A 36 17.99 -8.31 -8.91
N ASP A 37 19.08 -8.50 -9.65
CA ASP A 37 20.35 -8.99 -9.13
C ASP A 37 20.93 -8.07 -8.04
N GLU A 38 20.80 -6.75 -8.22
CA GLU A 38 21.20 -5.77 -7.21
C GLU A 38 20.31 -5.85 -5.96
N ILE A 39 18.99 -6.02 -6.13
CA ILE A 39 18.06 -6.22 -5.01
C ILE A 39 18.42 -7.50 -4.23
N GLU A 40 18.69 -8.60 -4.93
CA GLU A 40 19.14 -9.85 -4.31
C GLU A 40 20.45 -9.66 -3.54
N GLY A 41 21.42 -8.92 -4.11
CA GLY A 41 22.68 -8.57 -3.45
C GLY A 41 22.50 -7.68 -2.22
N LEU A 42 21.51 -6.79 -2.22
CA LEU A 42 21.18 -5.93 -1.07
C LEU A 42 20.58 -6.72 0.10
N ARG A 43 19.93 -7.86 -0.16
CA ARG A 43 19.22 -8.70 0.84
C ARG A 43 18.33 -7.85 1.77
N PRO A 44 17.37 -7.09 1.23
CA PRO A 44 16.47 -6.29 2.06
C PRO A 44 15.62 -7.20 2.95
N GLU A 45 15.36 -6.77 4.17
CA GLU A 45 14.47 -7.49 5.09
C GLU A 45 13.00 -7.31 4.68
N LYS A 46 12.68 -6.13 4.14
CA LYS A 46 11.35 -5.77 3.65
C LYS A 46 11.46 -4.88 2.42
N ILE A 47 10.46 -4.95 1.55
CA ILE A 47 10.35 -4.11 0.36
C ILE A 47 9.05 -3.31 0.45
N VAL A 48 9.13 -2.01 0.22
CA VAL A 48 7.98 -1.11 0.05
C VAL A 48 8.00 -0.62 -1.39
N ILE A 49 6.89 -0.76 -2.10
CA ILE A 49 6.70 -0.19 -3.44
C ILE A 49 5.83 1.04 -3.28
N SER A 50 6.38 2.23 -3.57
CA SER A 50 5.65 3.48 -3.41
C SER A 50 4.45 3.57 -4.35
N PRO A 51 3.49 4.48 -4.08
CA PRO A 51 2.58 4.98 -5.11
C PRO A 51 3.37 5.49 -6.32
N GLY A 52 2.69 5.68 -7.45
CA GLY A 52 3.21 6.39 -8.61
C GLY A 52 2.38 7.65 -8.86
N PRO A 53 2.78 8.51 -9.81
CA PRO A 53 2.03 9.72 -10.15
C PRO A 53 0.53 9.42 -10.31
N CYS A 54 -0.28 10.07 -9.48
CA CYS A 54 -1.74 10.00 -9.50
C CYS A 54 -2.40 8.65 -9.09
N THR A 55 -1.66 7.63 -8.63
CA THR A 55 -2.24 6.33 -8.25
C THR A 55 -1.45 5.58 -7.17
N CYS A 56 -2.12 4.80 -6.30
CA CYS A 56 -1.43 3.79 -5.48
C CYS A 56 -0.99 2.59 -6.34
N LEU A 57 0.01 2.83 -7.18
CA LEU A 57 0.52 1.86 -8.15
C LEU A 57 0.98 0.57 -7.47
N GLY A 58 1.60 0.62 -6.29
CA GLY A 58 2.02 -0.59 -5.56
C GLY A 58 0.88 -1.59 -5.30
N HIS A 59 -0.27 -1.12 -4.82
CA HIS A 59 -1.46 -1.97 -4.61
C HIS A 59 -2.01 -2.55 -5.91
N GLN A 60 -2.09 -1.72 -6.95
CA GLN A 60 -2.59 -2.13 -8.26
C GLN A 60 -1.65 -3.14 -8.93
N SER A 61 -0.34 -2.96 -8.78
CA SER A 61 0.70 -3.89 -9.24
C SER A 61 0.61 -5.23 -8.52
N ILE A 62 0.31 -5.26 -7.21
CA ILE A 62 0.03 -6.52 -6.50
C ILE A 62 -1.17 -7.22 -7.13
N GLY A 63 -2.28 -6.50 -7.33
CA GLY A 63 -3.46 -7.05 -8.00
C GLY A 63 -3.13 -7.66 -9.36
N ALA A 64 -2.45 -6.89 -10.22
CA ALA A 64 -2.08 -7.31 -11.56
C ALA A 64 -1.09 -8.50 -11.58
N ALA A 65 -0.08 -8.49 -10.70
CA ALA A 65 0.94 -9.53 -10.62
C ALA A 65 0.36 -10.91 -10.27
N PHE A 66 -0.72 -10.95 -9.49
CA PHE A 66 -1.44 -12.19 -9.17
C PHE A 66 -2.61 -12.50 -10.12
N GLY A 67 -2.72 -11.79 -11.25
CA GLY A 67 -3.71 -12.06 -12.30
C GLY A 67 -5.03 -11.32 -12.14
N GLY A 68 -5.11 -10.33 -11.26
CA GLY A 68 -6.26 -9.46 -11.10
C GLY A 68 -6.32 -8.39 -12.18
N GLU A 69 -7.51 -7.85 -12.42
CA GLU A 69 -7.69 -6.73 -13.37
C GLU A 69 -7.75 -5.39 -12.64
N VAL A 70 -7.11 -4.38 -13.23
CA VAL A 70 -7.21 -2.99 -12.78
C VAL A 70 -8.15 -2.24 -13.72
N ILE A 71 -9.28 -1.80 -13.19
CA ILE A 71 -10.35 -1.12 -13.94
C ILE A 71 -10.47 0.34 -13.51
N ARG A 72 -11.24 1.14 -14.27
CA ARG A 72 -11.59 2.50 -13.84
C ARG A 72 -12.45 2.45 -12.58
N ALA A 73 -12.17 3.36 -11.65
CA ALA A 73 -12.98 3.53 -10.47
C ALA A 73 -14.43 3.89 -10.85
N PRO A 74 -15.46 3.37 -10.15
CA PRO A 74 -16.86 3.71 -10.42
C PRO A 74 -17.16 5.21 -10.31
N SER A 75 -16.39 5.91 -9.47
CA SER A 75 -16.41 7.36 -9.34
C SER A 75 -14.97 7.90 -9.21
N ILE A 76 -14.72 9.05 -9.81
CA ILE A 76 -13.43 9.75 -9.66
C ILE A 76 -13.42 10.42 -8.28
N MET A 77 -12.50 9.99 -7.44
CA MET A 77 -12.30 10.52 -6.10
C MET A 77 -10.93 11.21 -6.06
N HIS A 78 -10.92 12.55 -6.00
CA HIS A 78 -9.70 13.34 -5.92
C HIS A 78 -9.75 14.22 -4.67
N GLY A 79 -8.91 13.91 -3.69
CA GLY A 79 -8.80 14.66 -2.44
C GLY A 79 -10.04 14.56 -1.55
N LYS A 80 -10.83 13.50 -1.68
CA LYS A 80 -12.01 13.27 -0.85
C LYS A 80 -11.69 12.31 0.29
N LEU A 81 -12.14 12.64 1.49
CA LEU A 81 -12.13 11.72 2.62
C LEU A 81 -13.18 10.64 2.41
N SER A 82 -12.82 9.41 2.73
CA SER A 82 -13.73 8.27 2.74
C SER A 82 -13.44 7.41 3.96
N GLU A 83 -14.50 6.83 4.52
CA GLU A 83 -14.39 5.84 5.58
C GLU A 83 -13.95 4.51 4.99
N VAL A 84 -12.88 3.95 5.54
CA VAL A 84 -12.32 2.66 5.19
C VAL A 84 -12.57 1.70 6.35
N THR A 85 -13.32 0.63 6.08
CA THR A 85 -13.49 -0.50 6.99
C THR A 85 -12.45 -1.57 6.69
N HIS A 86 -11.98 -2.27 7.73
CA HIS A 86 -10.92 -3.27 7.58
C HIS A 86 -11.12 -4.51 8.47
N ASP A 87 -10.31 -5.54 8.26
CA ASP A 87 -10.36 -6.82 8.98
C ASP A 87 -9.69 -6.78 10.37
N GLY A 88 -8.89 -5.75 10.66
CA GLY A 88 -8.24 -5.53 11.95
C GLY A 88 -7.03 -6.42 12.20
N GLN A 89 -6.52 -7.07 11.17
CA GLN A 89 -5.38 -7.98 11.24
C GLN A 89 -4.12 -7.35 10.67
N THR A 90 -2.96 -7.88 11.06
CA THR A 90 -1.62 -7.49 10.56
C THR A 90 -1.43 -5.96 10.55
N ILE A 91 -1.26 -5.33 9.38
CA ILE A 91 -1.06 -3.89 9.23
C ILE A 91 -2.22 -3.06 9.79
N PHE A 92 -3.42 -3.64 9.91
CA PHE A 92 -4.62 -3.01 10.48
C PHE A 92 -4.82 -3.26 11.98
N SER A 93 -3.92 -3.99 12.64
CA SER A 93 -4.02 -4.28 14.06
C SER A 93 -4.03 -3.00 14.90
N GLY A 94 -5.08 -2.82 15.72
CA GLY A 94 -5.19 -1.67 16.62
C GLY A 94 -5.52 -0.33 15.95
N LEU A 95 -5.83 -0.32 14.65
CA LEU A 95 -6.34 0.85 13.94
C LEU A 95 -7.84 1.06 14.24
N LYS A 96 -8.29 2.31 14.11
CA LYS A 96 -9.74 2.64 14.15
C LYS A 96 -10.47 1.98 13.00
N ASN A 97 -11.66 1.42 13.27
CA ASN A 97 -12.48 0.75 12.26
C ASN A 97 -13.93 1.28 12.31
N PRO A 98 -14.37 2.09 11.33
CA PRO A 98 -13.59 2.60 10.19
C PRO A 98 -12.56 3.68 10.59
N PHE A 99 -11.60 3.93 9.71
CA PHE A 99 -10.77 5.15 9.74
C PHE A 99 -10.98 5.98 8.48
N ALA A 100 -10.68 7.28 8.58
CA ALA A 100 -10.76 8.19 7.45
C ALA A 100 -9.47 8.15 6.63
N ALA A 101 -9.59 7.87 5.34
CA ALA A 101 -8.47 7.89 4.38
C ALA A 101 -8.79 8.81 3.21
N MET A 102 -7.76 9.45 2.67
CA MET A 102 -7.90 10.29 1.47
C MET A 102 -7.80 9.44 0.21
N ARG A 103 -8.76 9.62 -0.71
CA ARG A 103 -8.81 8.91 -2.00
C ARG A 103 -8.37 9.83 -3.14
N TYR A 104 -7.50 9.31 -4.00
CA TYR A 104 -6.97 10.01 -5.19
C TYR A 104 -7.09 9.19 -6.48
N HIS A 105 -7.83 8.08 -6.46
CA HIS A 105 -7.68 7.01 -7.45
C HIS A 105 -8.68 7.12 -8.60
N SER A 106 -8.13 7.04 -9.82
CA SER A 106 -8.88 6.83 -11.06
C SER A 106 -9.00 5.35 -11.44
N LEU A 107 -8.18 4.49 -10.83
CA LEU A 107 -8.09 3.06 -11.09
C LEU A 107 -8.18 2.25 -9.79
N VAL A 108 -8.78 1.06 -9.85
CA VAL A 108 -8.99 0.15 -8.71
C VAL A 108 -8.87 -1.30 -9.17
N ILE A 109 -8.55 -2.22 -8.26
CA ILE A 109 -8.68 -3.66 -8.54
C ILE A 109 -10.16 -4.00 -8.71
N ASP A 110 -10.48 -4.72 -9.78
CA ASP A 110 -11.84 -5.21 -10.03
C ASP A 110 -12.21 -6.30 -8.99
N PRO A 111 -13.22 -6.05 -8.13
CA PRO A 111 -13.67 -7.05 -7.17
C PRO A 111 -14.22 -8.33 -7.81
N GLN A 112 -14.69 -8.29 -9.07
CA GLN A 112 -15.20 -9.47 -9.77
C GLN A 112 -14.09 -10.37 -10.31
N ARG A 113 -12.88 -9.82 -10.49
CA ARG A 113 -11.71 -10.50 -11.01
C ARG A 113 -10.55 -10.51 -10.00
N LEU A 114 -10.88 -10.53 -8.71
CA LEU A 114 -9.87 -10.66 -7.67
C LEU A 114 -9.31 -12.10 -7.67
N PRO A 115 -8.00 -12.29 -7.77
CA PRO A 115 -7.37 -13.61 -7.70
C PRO A 115 -7.68 -14.34 -6.39
N ALA A 116 -7.81 -15.66 -6.47
CA ALA A 116 -8.10 -16.49 -5.30
C ALA A 116 -7.01 -16.43 -4.22
N ASP A 117 -5.78 -16.06 -4.58
CA ASP A 117 -4.65 -15.94 -3.67
C ASP A 117 -4.66 -14.65 -2.84
N LEU A 118 -5.49 -13.67 -3.21
CA LEU A 118 -5.64 -12.40 -2.50
C LEU A 118 -6.93 -12.40 -1.67
N ALA A 119 -6.81 -12.00 -0.41
CA ALA A 119 -7.93 -11.66 0.45
C ALA A 119 -8.12 -10.15 0.47
N VAL A 120 -9.37 -9.67 0.40
CA VAL A 120 -9.66 -8.24 0.63
C VAL A 120 -9.67 -7.97 2.11
N THR A 121 -8.83 -7.03 2.54
CA THR A 121 -8.62 -6.70 3.95
C THR A 121 -9.15 -5.33 4.33
N ALA A 122 -9.45 -4.47 3.35
CA ALA A 122 -10.16 -3.22 3.59
C ALA A 122 -11.05 -2.80 2.40
N ARG A 123 -12.16 -2.10 2.69
CA ARG A 123 -13.11 -1.58 1.69
C ARG A 123 -13.71 -0.23 2.12
N THR A 124 -14.25 0.51 1.15
CA THR A 124 -15.19 1.63 1.39
C THR A 124 -16.64 1.17 1.27
N ALA A 125 -17.58 1.99 1.74
CA ALA A 125 -19.03 1.70 1.68
C ALA A 125 -19.57 1.53 0.24
N ASP A 126 -18.95 2.15 -0.76
CA ASP A 126 -19.26 2.00 -2.20
C ASP A 126 -18.62 0.73 -2.81
N GLY A 127 -18.02 -0.15 -2.00
CA GLY A 127 -17.53 -1.46 -2.40
C GLY A 127 -16.12 -1.50 -2.98
N VAL A 128 -15.45 -0.34 -3.10
CA VAL A 128 -14.08 -0.26 -3.62
C VAL A 128 -13.11 -0.99 -2.68
N ILE A 129 -12.24 -1.81 -3.25
CA ILE A 129 -11.17 -2.51 -2.54
C ILE A 129 -10.13 -1.47 -2.11
N MET A 130 -9.91 -1.35 -0.81
CA MET A 130 -8.96 -0.42 -0.23
C MET A 130 -7.69 -1.09 0.26
N ALA A 131 -7.71 -2.40 0.50
CA ALA A 131 -6.51 -3.18 0.77
C ALA A 131 -6.69 -4.66 0.43
N VAL A 132 -5.58 -5.30 0.09
CA VAL A 132 -5.48 -6.74 -0.15
C VAL A 132 -4.29 -7.32 0.61
N ARG A 133 -4.39 -8.60 0.96
CA ARG A 133 -3.32 -9.42 1.55
C ARG A 133 -3.22 -10.74 0.82
N HIS A 134 -2.01 -11.19 0.51
CA HIS A 134 -1.81 -12.54 -0.02
C HIS A 134 -2.05 -13.59 1.06
N LYS A 135 -2.72 -14.69 0.72
CA LYS A 135 -3.10 -15.74 1.68
C LYS A 135 -1.96 -16.64 2.15
N GLN A 136 -0.75 -16.44 1.63
CA GLN A 136 0.39 -17.37 1.81
C GLN A 136 1.70 -16.60 2.00
N PHE A 137 1.93 -15.57 1.18
CA PHE A 137 3.12 -14.72 1.27
C PHE A 137 2.86 -13.46 2.11
N PRO A 138 3.89 -12.88 2.76
CA PRO A 138 3.79 -11.64 3.53
C PRO A 138 3.70 -10.41 2.61
N ILE A 139 2.63 -10.33 1.82
CA ILE A 139 2.40 -9.29 0.82
C ILE A 139 1.08 -8.61 1.13
N GLU A 140 1.13 -7.30 1.32
CA GLU A 140 -0.04 -6.45 1.50
C GLU A 140 0.03 -5.23 0.59
N GLY A 141 -1.12 -4.82 0.06
CA GLY A 141 -1.24 -3.62 -0.77
C GLY A 141 -2.37 -2.76 -0.29
N VAL A 142 -2.13 -1.46 -0.12
CA VAL A 142 -3.14 -0.47 0.27
C VAL A 142 -3.41 0.51 -0.88
N GLN A 143 -4.69 0.77 -1.15
CA GLN A 143 -5.17 1.71 -2.17
C GLN A 143 -5.37 3.10 -1.57
N PHE A 144 -4.69 3.44 -0.48
CA PHE A 144 -4.70 4.78 0.10
C PHE A 144 -3.26 5.13 0.47
N HIS A 145 -3.03 6.41 0.73
CA HIS A 145 -1.75 6.96 1.09
C HIS A 145 -1.59 6.90 2.61
N PRO A 146 -0.93 5.89 3.21
CA PRO A 146 -0.78 5.78 4.67
C PRO A 146 -0.10 7.02 5.27
N GLU A 147 0.77 7.66 4.52
CA GLU A 147 1.41 8.94 4.87
C GLU A 147 0.46 10.14 4.90
N SER A 148 -0.69 10.03 4.23
CA SER A 148 -1.74 11.07 4.19
C SER A 148 -2.95 10.73 5.07
N ILE A 149 -2.99 9.54 5.68
CA ILE A 149 -3.95 9.25 6.75
C ILE A 149 -3.66 10.21 7.91
N LEU A 150 -4.70 10.55 8.71
CA LEU A 150 -4.51 11.25 9.98
C LEU A 150 -3.27 10.70 10.70
N ALA A 151 -2.34 11.60 11.06
CA ALA A 151 -0.94 11.27 11.37
C ALA A 151 -0.75 10.10 12.34
N GLU A 152 -1.73 9.83 13.21
CA GLU A 152 -1.70 8.72 14.15
C GLU A 152 -1.94 7.34 13.50
N GLU A 153 -3.00 7.18 12.70
CA GLU A 153 -3.38 5.87 12.14
C GLU A 153 -2.42 5.45 11.01
N GLY A 154 -1.94 6.42 10.22
CA GLY A 154 -0.90 6.18 9.22
C GLY A 154 0.41 5.65 9.81
N LYS A 155 0.88 6.28 10.89
CA LYS A 155 2.09 5.83 11.61
C LYS A 155 1.90 4.46 12.26
N LYS A 156 0.72 4.18 12.85
CA LYS A 156 0.39 2.84 13.38
C LYS A 156 0.43 1.78 12.29
N LEU A 157 -0.14 2.05 11.11
CA LEU A 157 -0.11 1.11 9.99
C LEU A 157 1.31 0.79 9.55
N LEU A 158 2.15 1.82 9.35
CA LEU A 158 3.55 1.63 8.97
C LEU A 158 4.33 0.89 10.05
N LYS A 159 4.09 1.20 11.33
CA LYS A 159 4.67 0.46 12.46
C LYS A 159 4.28 -1.01 12.42
N ASN A 160 3.00 -1.33 12.23
CA ASN A 160 2.53 -2.71 12.13
C ASN A 160 3.21 -3.45 10.95
N PHE A 161 3.42 -2.79 9.82
CA PHE A 161 4.17 -3.35 8.69
C PHE A 161 5.61 -3.73 9.08
N LEU A 162 6.26 -2.95 9.94
CA LEU A 162 7.61 -3.26 10.44
C LEU A 162 7.64 -4.45 11.40
N GLU A 163 6.55 -4.69 12.14
CA GLU A 163 6.48 -5.65 13.23
C GLU A 163 5.88 -7.02 12.85
N TYR A 164 4.92 -7.07 11.92
CA TYR A 164 4.19 -8.31 11.59
C TYR A 164 4.90 -9.26 10.62
N TYR A 165 5.98 -8.81 10.00
CA TYR A 165 6.76 -9.53 8.99
C TYR A 165 8.25 -9.41 9.30
#